data_AF-A0A0Q4UKA9-F1
#
_entry.id   AF-A0A0Q4UKA9-F1
#
_cell.length_a   1.000
_cell.length_b   1.000
_cell.length_c   1.000
_cell.angle_alpha   90.00
_cell.angle_beta   90.00
_cell.angle_gamma   90.00
#
_symmetry.space_group_name_H-M   'P 1'
#
loop_
_entity.id
_entity.type
_entity.pdbx_description
1 polymer ?
#
loop_
_entity_poly.entity_id
_entity_poly.type
_entity_poly.pdbx_seq_one_letter_code
_entity_poly.pdbx_strand_id
1 'polypeptide(L)'
;MTAYSVANGTTQTARFTLAGADTLQVDGTLSVSANAQSVRFQVAPDGAEIHNDGLIENTAGGRAIRFESEIGATLTATIDNGGAIRAGDDAVQIQDGTVAAGTLTITTDSGSTIVSSTGQALDLASTTGGFLAEIDNAGSLLSLVSDGVRIGATLDLVNSGTIRGGSATGYVQGADGIQFEDGASGTIRNDAGGAILGDRHGVNMGEGSVATVTNEAGARILGGNGSGIGSDGTATVINHGIITGTFADAAGSDVNGATPGSEDGGGPDGINDGDGDGIDIDFRATIENHGTIRGLGAGGTGSDGLPNTAEGIAAGGGDIVNHAGARIYGAGLGILIDDSSQGDAPFLTSIDNAGLIHGGSGIAIKIVSALDDVVVNAGRIIGSGGTAIQFGSGDNTLAIETGSAIRGLSLGGDGTDTLDYSEFGASARALFETGRATGTGGVSGFEIVKGSAFADSMRGDAEANQFLGGAGDDRLFGGAGDDILTGGAGTDVLRGDAGADTFVFDTLPAGKKDRIVDFSHGEDRLALDASVFTALTPGSLSDEAFAVGAATTEDHRILYDAAKGHLFYDADGSGTDHDAVLLATLLGKPELTASDLLVV
;
A
#
# COMPACT_ATOMS: atom_id res chain seq x y z
N MET A 1 -0.19 49.21 -10.48
CA MET A 1 -1.21 48.75 -11.42
C MET A 1 -1.18 49.60 -12.67
N THR A 2 -0.34 49.18 -13.59
CA THR A 2 -0.25 49.57 -14.99
C THR A 2 -0.87 48.45 -15.81
N ALA A 3 -1.60 48.77 -16.86
CA ALA A 3 -2.16 47.79 -17.79
C ALA A 3 -1.38 47.82 -19.11
N TYR A 4 -0.88 46.66 -19.53
CA TYR A 4 -0.17 46.43 -20.78
C TYR A 4 -1.04 45.59 -21.72
N SER A 5 -0.87 45.77 -23.03
CA SER A 5 -1.57 44.94 -24.01
C SER A 5 -0.77 44.70 -25.29
N VAL A 6 -0.98 43.54 -25.91
CA VAL A 6 -0.54 43.20 -27.27
C VAL A 6 -1.78 42.82 -28.07
N ALA A 7 -2.24 43.70 -28.94
CA ALA A 7 -3.49 43.53 -29.67
C ALA A 7 -3.42 42.42 -30.73
N ASN A 8 -4.56 41.82 -31.05
CA ASN A 8 -4.68 40.81 -32.09
C ASN A 8 -4.12 41.31 -33.44
N GLY A 9 -3.39 40.44 -34.14
CA GLY A 9 -2.73 40.76 -35.42
C GLY A 9 -1.48 41.63 -35.29
N THR A 10 -1.03 41.95 -34.07
CA THR A 10 0.20 42.71 -33.83
C THR A 10 1.29 41.85 -33.21
N THR A 11 2.56 42.24 -33.46
CA THR A 11 3.73 41.61 -32.85
C THR A 11 4.51 42.62 -32.03
N GLN A 12 4.68 42.33 -30.75
CA GLN A 12 5.51 43.07 -29.80
C GLN A 12 6.84 42.33 -29.63
N THR A 13 7.97 43.00 -29.87
CA THR A 13 9.31 42.37 -29.85
C THR A 13 10.19 42.80 -28.68
N ALA A 14 9.79 43.84 -27.93
CA ALA A 14 10.45 44.21 -26.69
C ALA A 14 9.74 43.54 -25.50
N ARG A 15 10.52 43.10 -24.51
CA ARG A 15 10.01 42.49 -23.27
C ARG A 15 9.15 43.45 -22.46
N PHE A 16 8.24 42.90 -21.65
CA PHE A 16 7.56 43.63 -20.58
C PHE A 16 8.24 43.38 -19.24
N THR A 17 8.27 44.41 -18.39
CA THR A 17 8.66 44.29 -16.98
C THR A 17 7.45 44.65 -16.14
N LEU A 18 6.94 43.70 -15.36
CA LEU A 18 5.75 43.84 -14.51
C LEU A 18 6.14 43.87 -13.03
N ALA A 19 5.30 44.48 -12.19
CA ALA A 19 5.47 44.59 -10.74
C ALA A 19 4.13 44.85 -10.03
N GLY A 20 4.05 44.58 -8.72
CA GLY A 20 2.83 44.84 -7.92
C GLY A 20 1.60 44.18 -8.55
N ALA A 21 0.51 44.94 -8.66
CA ALA A 21 -0.74 44.50 -9.29
C ALA A 21 -0.84 44.88 -10.79
N ASP A 22 0.26 44.86 -11.53
CA ASP A 22 0.24 45.17 -12.97
C ASP A 22 -0.44 44.05 -13.79
N THR A 23 -1.07 44.39 -14.91
CA THR A 23 -1.79 43.45 -15.77
C THR A 23 -1.25 43.46 -17.19
N LEU A 24 -1.24 42.30 -17.85
CA LEU A 24 -0.81 42.15 -19.24
C LEU A 24 -1.83 41.29 -20.02
N GLN A 25 -2.47 41.87 -21.03
CA GLN A 25 -3.32 41.15 -21.99
C GLN A 25 -2.56 40.87 -23.29
N VAL A 26 -2.51 39.63 -23.77
CA VAL A 26 -1.85 39.25 -25.02
C VAL A 26 -2.85 38.54 -25.93
N ASP A 27 -3.41 39.27 -26.91
CA ASP A 27 -4.27 38.73 -27.96
C ASP A 27 -3.50 38.48 -29.28
N GLY A 28 -2.33 39.13 -29.41
CA GLY A 28 -1.46 39.06 -30.58
C GLY A 28 -0.25 38.15 -30.36
N THR A 29 0.95 38.66 -30.65
CA THR A 29 2.21 37.92 -30.45
C THR A 29 3.22 38.77 -29.68
N LEU A 30 3.64 38.32 -28.50
CA LEU A 30 4.80 38.81 -27.79
C LEU A 30 5.98 37.88 -28.08
N SER A 31 6.87 38.27 -29.00
CA SER A 31 7.99 37.43 -29.45
C SER A 31 9.32 38.14 -29.24
N VAL A 32 10.04 37.75 -28.19
CA VAL A 32 11.28 38.42 -27.77
C VAL A 32 12.49 37.55 -28.11
N SER A 33 13.48 38.16 -28.78
CA SER A 33 14.75 37.50 -29.15
C SER A 33 16.00 38.22 -28.63
N ALA A 34 15.85 39.44 -28.10
CA ALA A 34 16.98 40.25 -27.63
C ALA A 34 17.26 40.11 -26.12
N ASN A 35 16.42 39.36 -25.39
CA ASN A 35 16.50 39.20 -23.94
C ASN A 35 16.30 37.74 -23.55
N ALA A 36 16.75 37.37 -22.35
CA ALA A 36 16.57 36.04 -21.79
C ALA A 36 15.14 35.73 -21.33
N GLN A 37 14.22 36.70 -21.40
CA GLN A 37 12.85 36.60 -20.94
C GLN A 37 11.91 37.57 -21.69
N SER A 38 10.69 37.11 -21.99
CA SER A 38 9.68 37.92 -22.70
C SER A 38 8.83 38.76 -21.74
N VAL A 39 8.49 38.19 -20.58
CA VAL A 39 7.89 38.88 -19.43
C VAL A 39 8.81 38.70 -18.22
N ARG A 40 9.12 39.81 -17.54
CA ARG A 40 10.05 39.86 -16.41
C ARG A 40 9.35 40.43 -15.18
N PHE A 41 9.54 39.78 -14.03
CA PHE A 41 9.26 40.35 -12.72
C PHE A 41 10.57 40.50 -11.95
N GLN A 42 10.94 41.74 -11.63
CA GLN A 42 12.18 42.06 -10.91
C GLN A 42 11.95 42.42 -9.42
N VAL A 43 10.68 42.48 -9.00
CA VAL A 43 10.22 42.73 -7.62
C VAL A 43 8.96 41.90 -7.39
N ALA A 44 8.61 41.62 -6.13
CA ALA A 44 7.42 40.86 -5.78
C ALA A 44 6.17 41.39 -6.50
N PRO A 45 5.50 40.56 -7.31
CA PRO A 45 4.15 40.86 -7.69
C PRO A 45 3.25 40.69 -6.46
N ASP A 46 2.26 41.56 -6.38
CA ASP A 46 1.21 41.56 -5.37
C ASP A 46 -0.11 41.67 -6.15
N GLY A 47 -0.55 40.53 -6.68
CA GLY A 47 -1.73 40.43 -7.54
C GLY A 47 -1.47 40.82 -9.00
N ALA A 48 -0.29 40.52 -9.55
CA ALA A 48 -0.07 40.72 -10.98
C ALA A 48 -0.84 39.68 -11.81
N GLU A 49 -1.33 40.07 -12.99
CA GLU A 49 -2.10 39.17 -13.85
C GLU A 49 -1.57 39.17 -15.29
N ILE A 50 -1.47 37.99 -15.89
CA ILE A 50 -1.19 37.80 -17.31
C ILE A 50 -2.35 37.03 -17.90
N HIS A 51 -3.01 37.61 -18.90
CA HIS A 51 -4.11 37.03 -19.67
C HIS A 51 -3.59 36.83 -21.11
N ASN A 52 -3.38 35.58 -21.52
CA ASN A 52 -2.80 35.26 -22.82
C ASN A 52 -3.77 34.45 -23.69
N ASP A 53 -4.38 35.10 -24.67
CA ASP A 53 -5.18 34.47 -25.74
C ASP A 53 -4.38 34.25 -27.04
N GLY A 54 -3.16 34.81 -27.10
CA GLY A 54 -2.29 34.82 -28.26
C GLY A 54 -1.05 33.94 -28.11
N LEU A 55 0.12 34.52 -28.39
CA LEU A 55 1.41 33.86 -28.26
C LEU A 55 2.37 34.71 -27.42
N ILE A 56 2.89 34.14 -26.34
CA ILE A 56 4.07 34.65 -25.62
C ILE A 56 5.22 33.70 -25.93
N GLU A 57 6.29 34.18 -26.55
CA GLU A 57 7.46 33.34 -26.83
C GLU A 57 8.78 34.05 -26.61
N ASN A 58 9.78 33.25 -26.23
CA ASN A 58 11.18 33.63 -26.32
C ASN A 58 11.90 32.77 -27.37
N THR A 59 12.40 33.43 -28.41
CA THR A 59 13.02 32.75 -29.55
C THR A 59 14.55 32.69 -29.48
N ALA A 60 15.15 33.23 -28.41
CA ALA A 60 16.59 33.30 -28.22
C ALA A 60 17.14 32.22 -27.28
N GLY A 61 16.38 31.15 -27.05
CA GLY A 61 16.77 30.12 -26.09
C GLY A 61 16.51 30.51 -24.64
N GLY A 62 15.86 31.65 -24.38
CA GLY A 62 15.51 32.11 -23.03
C GLY A 62 14.17 31.58 -22.56
N ARG A 63 13.65 32.21 -21.50
CA ARG A 63 12.39 31.88 -20.81
C ARG A 63 11.25 32.73 -21.35
N ALA A 64 9.99 32.28 -21.25
CA ALA A 64 8.87 33.12 -21.67
C ALA A 64 8.49 34.10 -20.55
N ILE A 65 8.21 33.59 -19.36
CA ILE A 65 7.85 34.36 -18.16
C ILE A 65 8.86 34.03 -17.06
N ARG A 66 9.46 35.04 -16.44
CA ARG A 66 10.44 34.86 -15.38
C ARG A 66 10.19 35.76 -14.18
N PHE A 67 10.09 35.16 -13.00
CA PHE A 67 10.15 35.80 -11.69
C PHE A 67 11.60 35.73 -11.17
N GLU A 68 12.26 36.87 -10.96
CA GLU A 68 13.71 36.90 -10.66
C GLU A 68 14.04 36.76 -9.16
N SER A 69 15.32 36.53 -8.85
CA SER A 69 15.81 36.28 -7.48
C SER A 69 15.46 37.37 -6.43
N GLU A 70 15.16 38.59 -6.89
CA GLU A 70 14.85 39.77 -6.06
C GLU A 70 13.35 40.01 -5.84
N ILE A 71 12.50 39.04 -6.20
CA ILE A 71 11.04 39.07 -5.95
C ILE A 71 10.77 39.39 -4.47
N GLY A 72 11.47 38.74 -3.54
CA GLY A 72 11.23 38.88 -2.10
C GLY A 72 10.51 37.66 -1.52
N ALA A 73 10.19 37.70 -0.23
CA ALA A 73 9.69 36.51 0.48
C ALA A 73 8.28 36.05 0.07
N THR A 74 7.52 36.92 -0.60
CA THR A 74 6.12 36.66 -0.94
C THR A 74 5.83 37.04 -2.38
N LEU A 75 5.26 36.12 -3.15
CA LEU A 75 4.87 36.30 -4.55
C LEU A 75 3.36 36.07 -4.68
N THR A 76 2.61 36.97 -5.31
CA THR A 76 1.22 36.69 -5.70
C THR A 76 0.97 37.09 -7.14
N ALA A 77 0.66 36.13 -8.00
CA ALA A 77 0.42 36.37 -9.41
C ALA A 77 -0.53 35.32 -10.04
N THR A 78 -1.17 35.70 -11.14
CA THR A 78 -2.06 34.85 -11.93
C THR A 78 -1.62 34.84 -13.39
N ILE A 79 -1.61 33.65 -13.99
CA ILE A 79 -1.39 33.44 -15.42
C ILE A 79 -2.61 32.68 -15.96
N ASP A 80 -3.50 33.39 -16.62
CA ASP A 80 -4.60 32.82 -17.38
C ASP A 80 -4.15 32.64 -18.84
N ASN A 81 -3.93 31.39 -19.25
CA ASN A 81 -3.40 31.07 -20.56
C ASN A 81 -4.46 30.36 -21.42
N GLY A 82 -5.16 31.13 -22.27
CA GLY A 82 -6.00 30.65 -23.38
C GLY A 82 -5.25 30.39 -24.69
N GLY A 83 -3.97 30.77 -24.76
CA GLY A 83 -3.12 30.72 -25.94
C GLY A 83 -1.87 29.84 -25.79
N ALA A 84 -0.77 30.27 -26.41
CA ALA A 84 0.51 29.57 -26.38
C ALA A 84 1.59 30.36 -25.62
N ILE A 85 2.31 29.68 -24.73
CA ILE A 85 3.54 30.14 -24.10
C ILE A 85 4.66 29.21 -24.55
N ARG A 86 5.75 29.76 -25.11
CA ARG A 86 6.87 28.97 -25.66
C ARG A 86 8.23 29.52 -25.26
N ALA A 87 9.13 28.64 -24.87
CA ALA A 87 10.49 29.01 -24.51
C ALA A 87 11.51 28.01 -25.04
N GLY A 88 12.75 28.48 -25.17
CA GLY A 88 13.88 27.58 -25.35
C GLY A 88 14.17 26.88 -24.04
N ASP A 89 14.50 27.66 -23.01
CA ASP A 89 14.64 27.24 -21.61
C ASP A 89 13.24 27.14 -20.95
N ASP A 90 13.10 27.41 -19.66
CA ASP A 90 11.81 27.29 -18.96
C ASP A 90 10.70 28.19 -19.53
N ALA A 91 9.49 27.67 -19.70
CA ALA A 91 8.38 28.50 -20.18
C ALA A 91 7.91 29.47 -19.10
N VAL A 92 7.69 28.99 -17.88
CA VAL A 92 7.47 29.82 -16.69
C VAL A 92 8.48 29.42 -15.63
N GLN A 93 9.25 30.39 -15.13
CA GLN A 93 10.28 30.15 -14.12
C GLN A 93 10.14 31.07 -12.91
N ILE A 94 10.29 30.52 -11.71
CA ILE A 94 10.75 31.27 -10.55
C ILE A 94 12.25 31.01 -10.40
N GLN A 95 13.05 32.05 -10.61
CA GLN A 95 14.50 31.98 -10.42
C GLN A 95 14.84 31.84 -8.94
N ASP A 96 15.91 31.09 -8.67
CA ASP A 96 16.59 31.00 -7.37
C ASP A 96 16.60 32.32 -6.60
N GLY A 97 15.83 32.36 -5.51
CA GLY A 97 15.58 33.52 -4.68
C GLY A 97 14.54 33.16 -3.64
N THR A 98 14.51 33.90 -2.53
CA THR A 98 13.86 33.56 -1.26
C THR A 98 12.31 33.52 -1.29
N VAL A 99 11.65 33.02 -2.33
CA VAL A 99 10.19 32.90 -2.39
C VAL A 99 9.75 31.80 -1.41
N ALA A 100 9.34 32.23 -0.23
CA ALA A 100 9.01 31.36 0.89
C ALA A 100 7.50 31.37 1.22
N ALA A 101 6.71 32.19 0.51
CA ALA A 101 5.28 32.37 0.73
C ALA A 101 4.57 32.95 -0.50
N GLY A 102 3.23 32.85 -0.49
CA GLY A 102 2.35 33.45 -1.50
C GLY A 102 1.81 32.40 -2.48
N THR A 103 1.17 32.87 -3.55
CA THR A 103 0.45 32.00 -4.50
C THR A 103 0.78 32.37 -5.94
N LEU A 104 1.13 31.38 -6.76
CA LEU A 104 1.12 31.50 -8.20
C LEU A 104 -0.03 30.64 -8.75
N THR A 105 -1.03 31.29 -9.34
CA THR A 105 -2.15 30.60 -9.98
C THR A 105 -1.90 30.53 -11.48
N ILE A 106 -2.02 29.34 -12.08
CA ILE A 106 -1.91 29.12 -13.53
C ILE A 106 -3.14 28.34 -13.99
N THR A 107 -3.88 28.89 -14.95
CA THR A 107 -5.03 28.23 -15.57
C THR A 107 -4.80 28.07 -17.06
N THR A 108 -5.13 26.91 -17.61
CA THR A 108 -5.05 26.65 -19.05
C THR A 108 -6.35 26.06 -19.57
N ASP A 109 -6.77 26.50 -20.75
CA ASP A 109 -7.90 25.92 -21.49
C ASP A 109 -7.46 24.74 -22.37
N SER A 110 -8.43 23.94 -22.84
CA SER A 110 -8.18 22.74 -23.67
C SER A 110 -7.34 22.94 -24.94
N GLY A 111 -7.27 24.17 -25.47
CA GLY A 111 -6.47 24.52 -26.64
C GLY A 111 -5.09 25.10 -26.33
N SER A 112 -4.82 25.35 -25.05
CA SER A 112 -3.66 26.10 -24.59
C SER A 112 -2.41 25.25 -24.48
N THR A 113 -1.26 25.85 -24.74
CA THR A 113 0.03 25.16 -24.61
C THR A 113 1.03 25.99 -23.84
N ILE A 114 1.75 25.38 -22.91
CA ILE A 114 2.96 25.91 -22.27
C ILE A 114 4.09 24.93 -22.59
N VAL A 115 5.07 25.37 -23.39
CA VAL A 115 6.07 24.48 -23.99
C VAL A 115 7.48 25.00 -23.78
N SER A 116 8.36 24.13 -23.29
CA SER A 116 9.80 24.34 -23.22
C SER A 116 10.55 23.37 -24.13
N SER A 117 11.67 23.82 -24.72
CA SER A 117 12.52 22.99 -25.58
C SER A 117 13.68 22.33 -24.82
N THR A 118 14.22 22.99 -23.80
CA THR A 118 15.41 22.58 -23.05
C THR A 118 15.25 22.58 -21.52
N GLY A 119 14.30 23.36 -21.00
CA GLY A 119 14.00 23.47 -19.57
C GLY A 119 12.64 22.85 -19.22
N GLN A 120 11.99 23.30 -18.15
CA GLN A 120 10.67 22.80 -17.75
C GLN A 120 9.53 23.62 -18.38
N ALA A 121 8.34 23.04 -18.51
CA ALA A 121 7.17 23.86 -18.84
C ALA A 121 6.92 24.84 -17.67
N LEU A 122 6.99 24.33 -16.44
CA LEU A 122 6.92 25.11 -15.21
C LEU A 122 8.11 24.74 -14.30
N ASP A 123 9.05 25.66 -14.13
CA ASP A 123 10.17 25.55 -13.19
C ASP A 123 9.88 26.39 -11.94
N LEU A 124 9.40 25.71 -10.89
CA LEU A 124 9.06 26.28 -9.58
C LEU A 124 9.92 25.65 -8.47
N ALA A 125 11.08 25.07 -8.82
CA ALA A 125 11.98 24.36 -7.92
C ALA A 125 12.49 25.25 -6.77
N SER A 126 12.71 26.54 -7.06
CA SER A 126 13.28 27.49 -6.10
C SER A 126 12.33 27.96 -5.00
N THR A 127 11.07 27.50 -5.01
CA THR A 127 10.06 27.88 -4.02
C THR A 127 10.21 27.06 -2.75
N THR A 128 9.86 27.64 -1.59
CA THR A 128 9.91 26.94 -0.29
C THR A 128 8.78 27.38 0.63
N GLY A 129 8.69 26.77 1.82
CA GLY A 129 7.86 27.26 2.92
C GLY A 129 6.37 27.29 2.60
N GLY A 130 5.70 28.39 2.92
CA GLY A 130 4.26 28.57 2.71
C GLY A 130 3.88 29.04 1.30
N PHE A 131 4.74 28.82 0.30
CA PHE A 131 4.40 29.09 -1.10
C PHE A 131 3.48 28.00 -1.65
N LEU A 132 2.48 28.41 -2.42
CA LEU A 132 1.52 27.54 -3.09
C LEU A 132 1.49 27.80 -4.60
N ALA A 133 1.73 26.76 -5.40
CA ALA A 133 1.41 26.76 -6.81
C ALA A 133 0.02 26.16 -7.01
N GLU A 134 -0.95 26.94 -7.50
CA GLU A 134 -2.29 26.47 -7.85
C GLU A 134 -2.36 26.33 -9.37
N ILE A 135 -2.49 25.10 -9.88
CA ILE A 135 -2.46 24.82 -11.32
C ILE A 135 -3.75 24.11 -11.73
N ASP A 136 -4.52 24.72 -12.62
CA ASP A 136 -5.65 24.08 -13.31
C ASP A 136 -5.30 23.92 -14.79
N ASN A 137 -4.93 22.71 -15.19
CA ASN A 137 -4.50 22.41 -16.54
C ASN A 137 -5.54 21.60 -17.32
N ALA A 138 -6.24 22.25 -18.26
CA ALA A 138 -7.02 21.57 -19.30
C ALA A 138 -6.25 21.43 -20.63
N GLY A 139 -5.17 22.19 -20.81
CA GLY A 139 -4.36 22.25 -22.02
C GLY A 139 -3.16 21.29 -22.02
N SER A 140 -2.00 21.77 -22.46
CA SER A 140 -0.76 21.00 -22.53
C SER A 140 0.41 21.72 -21.87
N LEU A 141 0.99 21.13 -20.83
CA LEU A 141 2.27 21.53 -20.21
C LEU A 141 3.35 20.55 -20.67
N LEU A 142 4.26 20.99 -21.53
CA LEU A 142 5.20 20.10 -22.22
C LEU A 142 6.64 20.60 -22.07
N SER A 143 7.50 19.81 -21.45
CA SER A 143 8.94 19.90 -21.69
C SER A 143 9.33 18.84 -22.72
N LEU A 144 10.33 19.13 -23.57
CA LEU A 144 10.85 18.18 -24.54
C LEU A 144 12.05 17.36 -24.03
N VAL A 145 12.73 17.85 -22.99
CA VAL A 145 13.98 17.23 -22.50
C VAL A 145 14.19 17.31 -20.99
N SER A 146 13.20 17.77 -20.24
CA SER A 146 13.25 17.87 -18.79
C SER A 146 11.86 17.62 -18.22
N ASP A 147 11.66 17.97 -16.95
CA ASP A 147 10.40 17.74 -16.28
C ASP A 147 9.29 18.60 -16.87
N GLY A 148 8.06 18.08 -16.89
CA GLY A 148 6.90 18.89 -17.27
C GLY A 148 6.71 20.02 -16.26
N VAL A 149 6.57 19.65 -15.00
CA VAL A 149 6.45 20.56 -13.85
C VAL A 149 7.45 20.17 -12.79
N ARG A 150 8.17 21.15 -12.23
CA ARG A 150 9.08 20.96 -11.10
C ARG A 150 8.72 21.92 -9.97
N ILE A 151 8.62 21.45 -8.72
CA ILE A 151 8.15 22.23 -7.57
C ILE A 151 8.99 21.98 -6.31
N GLY A 152 9.38 23.05 -5.61
CA GLY A 152 10.11 22.98 -4.33
C GLY A 152 9.28 23.24 -3.06
N ALA A 153 8.04 23.71 -3.19
CA ALA A 153 7.14 24.02 -2.08
C ALA A 153 5.83 23.23 -2.16
N THR A 154 4.68 23.90 -1.99
CA THR A 154 3.37 23.25 -2.05
C THR A 154 2.79 23.34 -3.46
N LEU A 155 2.35 22.21 -4.02
CA LEU A 155 1.59 22.13 -5.27
C LEU A 155 0.12 21.76 -4.99
N ASP A 156 -0.82 22.49 -5.56
CA ASP A 156 -2.20 22.04 -5.73
C ASP A 156 -2.52 22.03 -7.23
N LEU A 157 -2.65 20.83 -7.80
CA LEU A 157 -2.76 20.63 -9.24
C LEU A 157 -3.98 19.82 -9.61
N VAL A 158 -4.81 20.40 -10.48
CA VAL A 158 -5.87 19.70 -11.22
C VAL A 158 -5.44 19.58 -12.68
N ASN A 159 -5.45 18.36 -13.21
CA ASN A 159 -5.11 18.10 -14.61
C ASN A 159 -6.23 17.35 -15.31
N SER A 160 -6.88 18.00 -16.28
CA SER A 160 -7.75 17.36 -17.28
C SER A 160 -7.13 17.32 -18.68
N GLY A 161 -5.97 17.97 -18.85
CA GLY A 161 -5.17 18.01 -20.07
C GLY A 161 -3.97 17.06 -20.06
N THR A 162 -2.89 17.47 -20.71
CA THR A 162 -1.63 16.72 -20.74
C THR A 162 -0.53 17.46 -19.98
N ILE A 163 0.18 16.74 -19.13
CA ILE A 163 1.47 17.13 -18.56
C ILE A 163 2.49 16.12 -19.05
N ARG A 164 3.59 16.61 -19.64
CA ARG A 164 4.67 15.76 -20.13
C ARG A 164 6.04 16.32 -19.76
N GLY A 165 6.86 15.47 -19.15
CA GLY A 165 8.31 15.60 -19.17
C GLY A 165 8.91 14.71 -20.24
N GLY A 166 9.98 15.19 -20.88
CA GLY A 166 10.71 14.44 -21.90
C GLY A 166 10.08 14.41 -23.29
N SER A 167 10.58 13.53 -24.15
CA SER A 167 10.32 13.57 -25.59
C SER A 167 9.12 12.72 -26.00
N ALA A 168 8.31 13.24 -26.93
CA ALA A 168 7.23 12.43 -27.52
C ALA A 168 7.74 11.34 -28.48
N THR A 169 9.02 11.38 -28.90
CA THR A 169 9.57 10.52 -29.96
C THR A 169 10.80 9.71 -29.54
N GLY A 170 11.25 9.83 -28.29
CA GLY A 170 12.43 9.16 -27.75
C GLY A 170 12.43 9.26 -26.24
N TYR A 171 13.41 8.62 -25.59
CA TYR A 171 13.58 8.70 -24.14
C TYR A 171 14.53 9.83 -23.75
N VAL A 172 14.18 10.58 -22.71
CA VAL A 172 15.05 11.55 -22.06
C VAL A 172 15.26 11.17 -20.60
N GLN A 173 16.53 11.02 -20.22
CA GLN A 173 16.93 10.64 -18.86
C GLN A 173 16.50 11.69 -17.84
N GLY A 174 15.92 11.21 -16.73
CA GLY A 174 15.54 12.05 -15.58
C GLY A 174 14.38 13.02 -15.86
N ALA A 175 13.66 12.86 -16.97
CA ALA A 175 12.54 13.72 -17.31
C ALA A 175 11.22 13.12 -16.81
N ASP A 176 10.69 13.72 -15.75
CA ASP A 176 9.46 13.29 -15.09
C ASP A 176 8.26 14.13 -15.54
N GLY A 177 7.06 13.55 -15.49
CA GLY A 177 5.84 14.33 -15.75
C GLY A 177 5.72 15.48 -14.75
N ILE A 178 5.83 15.15 -13.47
CA ILE A 178 5.86 16.09 -12.35
C ILE A 178 6.97 15.66 -11.37
N GLN A 179 7.86 16.58 -11.02
CA GLN A 179 8.91 16.40 -10.00
C GLN A 179 8.63 17.27 -8.78
N PHE A 180 8.51 16.65 -7.60
CA PHE A 180 8.60 17.33 -6.31
C PHE A 180 10.05 17.25 -5.81
N GLU A 181 10.67 18.40 -5.54
CA GLU A 181 11.98 18.45 -4.88
C GLU A 181 11.85 18.04 -3.41
N ASP A 182 12.98 17.78 -2.74
CA ASP A 182 13.02 17.33 -1.36
C ASP A 182 12.24 18.25 -0.41
N GLY A 183 11.41 17.63 0.44
CA GLY A 183 10.55 18.31 1.40
C GLY A 183 9.39 19.09 0.79
N ALA A 184 9.17 19.02 -0.52
CA ALA A 184 7.99 19.58 -1.17
C ALA A 184 6.73 18.79 -0.80
N SER A 185 5.56 19.39 -1.01
CA SER A 185 4.30 18.73 -0.67
C SER A 185 3.21 19.10 -1.63
N GLY A 186 2.10 18.34 -1.65
CA GLY A 186 0.98 18.78 -2.48
C GLY A 186 -0.10 17.76 -2.76
N THR A 187 -1.05 18.21 -3.56
CA THR A 187 -2.16 17.44 -4.07
C THR A 187 -2.14 17.46 -5.59
N ILE A 188 -2.24 16.27 -6.19
CA ILE A 188 -2.46 16.10 -7.63
C ILE A 188 -3.79 15.40 -7.81
N ARG A 189 -4.67 16.01 -8.60
CA ARG A 189 -5.90 15.41 -9.11
C ARG A 189 -5.82 15.33 -10.63
N ASN A 190 -5.56 14.14 -11.15
CA ASN A 190 -5.61 13.86 -12.57
C ASN A 190 -7.04 13.44 -12.95
N ASP A 191 -7.82 14.38 -13.47
CA ASP A 191 -9.22 14.21 -13.85
C ASP A 191 -9.38 13.36 -15.12
N ALA A 192 -10.61 12.92 -15.38
CA ALA A 192 -10.94 12.12 -16.56
C ALA A 192 -10.46 12.77 -17.87
N GLY A 193 -9.71 12.00 -18.70
CA GLY A 193 -9.08 12.52 -19.91
C GLY A 193 -7.67 13.09 -19.69
N GLY A 194 -7.31 13.36 -18.43
CA GLY A 194 -5.99 13.81 -18.02
C GLY A 194 -4.91 12.77 -18.25
N ALA A 195 -3.73 13.22 -18.68
CA ALA A 195 -2.54 12.41 -18.87
C ALA A 195 -1.32 13.08 -18.25
N ILE A 196 -0.68 12.39 -17.30
CA ILE A 196 0.63 12.77 -16.74
C ILE A 196 1.65 11.75 -17.22
N LEU A 197 2.66 12.20 -17.96
CA LEU A 197 3.57 11.35 -18.71
C LEU A 197 5.00 11.80 -18.46
N GLY A 198 5.85 10.94 -17.91
CA GLY A 198 7.29 11.17 -17.92
C GLY A 198 8.00 10.11 -18.72
N ASP A 199 9.15 10.48 -19.28
CA ASP A 199 10.04 9.51 -19.89
C ASP A 199 10.65 8.62 -18.80
N ARG A 200 10.99 9.15 -17.62
CA ARG A 200 11.36 8.37 -16.43
C ARG A 200 10.12 8.03 -15.58
N HIS A 201 9.68 8.90 -14.68
CA HIS A 201 8.49 8.70 -13.85
C HIS A 201 7.31 9.56 -14.29
N GLY A 202 6.09 9.06 -14.08
CA GLY A 202 4.90 9.89 -14.27
C GLY A 202 4.87 11.04 -13.26
N VAL A 203 4.96 10.69 -11.98
CA VAL A 203 5.13 11.62 -10.86
C VAL A 203 6.29 11.10 -10.00
N ASN A 204 7.23 11.97 -9.65
CA ASN A 204 8.32 11.64 -8.74
C ASN A 204 8.32 12.58 -7.52
N MET A 205 8.62 12.04 -6.35
CA MET A 205 8.63 12.75 -5.08
C MET A 205 9.95 12.52 -4.35
N GLY A 206 10.78 13.56 -4.25
CA GLY A 206 12.09 13.47 -3.57
C GLY A 206 11.99 13.26 -2.07
N GLU A 207 13.14 13.14 -1.40
CA GLU A 207 13.26 12.80 0.01
C GLU A 207 12.42 13.72 0.91
N GLY A 208 11.68 13.12 1.84
CA GLY A 208 10.86 13.87 2.81
C GLY A 208 9.67 14.61 2.19
N SER A 209 9.41 14.42 0.89
CA SER A 209 8.20 14.93 0.25
C SER A 209 6.95 14.22 0.79
N VAL A 210 5.83 14.94 0.79
CA VAL A 210 4.53 14.38 1.17
C VAL A 210 3.47 14.84 0.20
N ALA A 211 2.98 13.93 -0.64
CA ALA A 211 1.92 14.27 -1.58
C ALA A 211 0.81 13.22 -1.67
N THR A 212 -0.37 13.71 -2.07
CA THR A 212 -1.53 12.88 -2.40
C THR A 212 -1.80 12.95 -3.90
N VAL A 213 -1.84 11.80 -4.56
CA VAL A 213 -2.15 11.68 -5.99
C VAL A 213 -3.47 10.95 -6.17
N THR A 214 -4.47 11.66 -6.68
CA THR A 214 -5.76 11.08 -7.11
C THR A 214 -5.78 10.96 -8.63
N ASN A 215 -5.86 9.75 -9.15
CA ASN A 215 -5.96 9.47 -10.58
C ASN A 215 -7.37 8.97 -10.91
N GLU A 216 -8.19 9.83 -11.50
CA GLU A 216 -9.61 9.58 -11.72
C GLU A 216 -9.90 8.55 -12.82
N ALA A 217 -11.13 8.04 -12.81
CA ALA A 217 -11.58 7.12 -13.85
C ALA A 217 -11.45 7.75 -15.24
N GLY A 218 -10.75 7.07 -16.15
CA GLY A 218 -10.47 7.57 -17.50
C GLY A 218 -9.24 8.49 -17.60
N ALA A 219 -8.54 8.72 -16.50
CA ALA A 219 -7.24 9.39 -16.46
C ALA A 219 -6.10 8.36 -16.52
N ARG A 220 -4.89 8.82 -16.90
CA ARG A 220 -3.68 7.97 -16.89
C ARG A 220 -2.44 8.67 -16.37
N ILE A 221 -1.61 7.91 -15.68
CA ILE A 221 -0.25 8.28 -15.26
C ILE A 221 0.72 7.23 -15.79
N LEU A 222 1.81 7.66 -16.42
CA LEU A 222 2.79 6.78 -17.07
C LEU A 222 4.23 7.21 -16.76
N GLY A 223 5.02 6.29 -16.23
CA GLY A 223 6.49 6.32 -16.25
C GLY A 223 7.02 5.46 -17.41
N GLY A 224 7.90 6.02 -18.24
CA GLY A 224 8.40 5.39 -19.46
C GLY A 224 9.55 4.40 -19.24
N ASN A 225 10.41 4.67 -18.27
CA ASN A 225 11.58 3.86 -17.87
C ASN A 225 11.81 4.01 -16.37
N GLY A 226 10.71 4.01 -15.64
CA GLY A 226 10.64 4.25 -14.21
C GLY A 226 9.22 4.01 -13.73
N SER A 227 9.01 4.24 -12.44
CA SER A 227 7.71 4.12 -11.80
C SER A 227 6.62 5.05 -12.36
N GLY A 228 5.37 4.57 -12.39
CA GLY A 228 4.22 5.42 -12.69
C GLY A 228 4.12 6.56 -11.69
N ILE A 229 4.24 6.23 -10.40
CA ILE A 229 4.40 7.17 -9.28
C ILE A 229 5.57 6.66 -8.44
N GLY A 230 6.61 7.47 -8.24
CA GLY A 230 7.76 7.20 -7.37
C GLY A 230 7.78 8.14 -6.16
N SER A 231 8.24 7.68 -5.01
CA SER A 231 8.51 8.52 -3.85
C SER A 231 9.60 7.96 -2.93
N ASP A 232 10.59 8.79 -2.63
CA ASP A 232 11.64 8.52 -1.63
C ASP A 232 11.14 8.79 -0.19
N GLY A 233 9.82 8.83 -0.01
CA GLY A 233 9.13 9.37 1.14
C GLY A 233 7.74 8.76 1.30
N THR A 234 6.88 9.43 2.06
CA THR A 234 5.50 8.95 2.29
C THR A 234 4.57 9.53 1.23
N ALA A 235 3.76 8.68 0.61
CA ALA A 235 2.77 9.12 -0.37
C ALA A 235 1.40 8.46 -0.16
N THR A 236 0.37 9.19 -0.55
CA THR A 236 -1.00 8.68 -0.66
C THR A 236 -1.41 8.62 -2.12
N VAL A 237 -1.90 7.47 -2.58
CA VAL A 237 -2.36 7.28 -3.96
C VAL A 237 -3.79 6.73 -3.97
N ILE A 238 -4.70 7.45 -4.63
CA ILE A 238 -6.08 7.03 -4.85
C ILE A 238 -6.26 6.85 -6.36
N ASN A 239 -6.43 5.61 -6.82
CA ASN A 239 -6.47 5.29 -8.24
C ASN A 239 -7.81 4.72 -8.68
N HIS A 240 -8.53 5.45 -9.51
CA HIS A 240 -9.68 4.98 -10.31
C HIS A 240 -9.33 4.77 -11.79
N GLY A 241 -8.21 5.35 -12.25
CA GLY A 241 -7.74 5.30 -13.63
C GLY A 241 -6.73 4.18 -13.89
N ILE A 242 -5.73 4.50 -14.73
CA ILE A 242 -4.60 3.63 -15.03
C ILE A 242 -3.30 4.30 -14.57
N ILE A 243 -2.54 3.61 -13.73
CA ILE A 243 -1.16 3.97 -13.40
C ILE A 243 -0.26 2.87 -13.97
N THR A 244 0.82 3.26 -14.64
CA THR A 244 1.72 2.30 -15.29
C THR A 244 3.17 2.75 -15.17
N GLY A 245 4.02 1.86 -14.66
CA GLY A 245 5.45 1.87 -14.94
C GLY A 245 5.74 0.98 -16.13
N THR A 246 6.55 1.50 -17.03
CA THR A 246 7.01 0.76 -18.20
C THR A 246 8.52 0.79 -18.26
N PHE A 247 9.04 -0.06 -19.14
CA PHE A 247 10.44 -0.09 -19.49
C PHE A 247 10.58 0.17 -20.99
N ALA A 248 11.21 1.30 -21.31
CA ALA A 248 11.54 1.66 -22.68
C ALA A 248 12.89 1.03 -23.06
N ASP A 249 12.85 -0.17 -23.64
CA ASP A 249 14.01 -0.88 -24.23
C ASP A 249 14.48 -0.22 -25.56
N ALA A 250 14.72 1.09 -25.55
CA ALA A 250 15.19 1.82 -26.71
C ALA A 250 16.72 1.85 -26.72
N ALA A 251 17.35 1.37 -27.81
CA ALA A 251 18.78 1.51 -28.03
C ALA A 251 19.19 3.00 -28.00
N GLY A 252 19.92 3.42 -26.96
CA GLY A 252 20.31 4.82 -26.74
C GLY A 252 19.46 5.60 -25.73
N SER A 253 18.63 4.94 -24.90
CA SER A 253 18.04 5.54 -23.69
C SER A 253 19.10 5.98 -22.66
N ASP A 254 20.34 5.53 -22.81
CA ASP A 254 21.52 6.01 -22.11
C ASP A 254 22.34 6.99 -22.99
N VAL A 255 22.03 8.29 -22.93
CA VAL A 255 22.84 9.35 -23.56
C VAL A 255 23.25 10.44 -22.56
N ASN A 256 24.23 10.09 -21.71
CA ASN A 256 25.34 10.92 -21.19
C ASN A 256 25.06 12.27 -20.49
N GLY A 257 25.12 12.25 -19.15
CA GLY A 257 25.66 13.31 -18.29
C GLY A 257 26.93 12.83 -17.55
N ALA A 258 27.93 13.70 -17.33
CA ALA A 258 29.32 13.31 -17.06
C ALA A 258 29.71 12.98 -15.59
N THR A 259 28.77 12.60 -14.72
CA THR A 259 29.03 12.46 -13.27
C THR A 259 28.72 11.05 -12.76
N PRO A 260 29.74 10.28 -12.33
CA PRO A 260 29.53 9.00 -11.65
C PRO A 260 29.11 9.17 -10.19
N GLY A 261 27.97 8.57 -9.80
CA GLY A 261 27.68 8.13 -8.42
C GLY A 261 26.55 8.83 -7.64
N SER A 262 25.38 9.10 -8.22
CA SER A 262 24.17 9.37 -7.41
C SER A 262 23.36 8.09 -7.20
N GLU A 263 22.78 7.94 -6.02
CA GLU A 263 22.29 6.68 -5.43
C GLU A 263 20.89 6.23 -5.91
N ASP A 264 20.26 6.94 -6.85
CA ASP A 264 18.86 6.68 -7.26
C ASP A 264 18.74 6.29 -8.75
N GLY A 265 19.24 5.09 -9.10
CA GLY A 265 19.13 4.54 -10.45
C GLY A 265 20.14 5.13 -11.44
N GLY A 266 21.31 4.47 -11.52
CA GLY A 266 22.15 4.55 -12.71
C GLY A 266 23.20 5.65 -12.71
N GLY A 267 24.28 5.43 -11.96
CA GLY A 267 25.56 5.96 -12.38
C GLY A 267 25.91 5.45 -13.80
N PRO A 268 26.69 6.19 -14.60
CA PRO A 268 26.97 5.89 -16.00
C PRO A 268 27.75 4.57 -16.16
N ASP A 269 27.05 3.47 -16.45
CA ASP A 269 27.64 2.13 -16.59
C ASP A 269 27.25 1.38 -17.88
N GLY A 270 26.29 1.88 -18.66
CA GLY A 270 25.83 1.28 -19.91
C GLY A 270 24.78 0.19 -19.74
N ILE A 271 24.06 0.16 -18.60
CA ILE A 271 22.99 -0.80 -18.28
C ILE A 271 21.65 -0.06 -18.20
N ASN A 272 20.62 -0.56 -18.88
CA ASN A 272 19.25 -0.05 -18.71
C ASN A 272 18.74 -0.53 -17.34
N ASP A 273 18.43 0.35 -16.40
CA ASP A 273 18.16 0.02 -14.99
C ASP A 273 16.85 0.55 -14.39
N GLY A 274 15.91 1.00 -15.22
CA GLY A 274 14.58 1.38 -14.74
C GLY A 274 13.86 0.22 -14.05
N ASP A 275 13.28 0.49 -12.89
CA ASP A 275 12.45 -0.42 -12.08
C ASP A 275 11.13 -0.78 -12.81
N GLY A 276 10.50 0.22 -13.42
CA GLY A 276 9.28 0.10 -14.21
C GLY A 276 8.05 -0.31 -13.39
N ASP A 277 8.00 0.09 -12.12
CA ASP A 277 6.94 -0.27 -11.20
C ASP A 277 5.66 0.53 -11.44
N GLY A 278 4.51 -0.05 -11.13
CA GLY A 278 3.27 0.73 -11.15
C GLY A 278 3.36 1.92 -10.19
N ILE A 279 3.70 1.62 -8.94
CA ILE A 279 3.91 2.58 -7.85
C ILE A 279 5.11 2.09 -7.04
N ASP A 280 6.01 3.00 -6.69
CA ASP A 280 7.16 2.72 -5.83
C ASP A 280 7.27 3.80 -4.73
N ILE A 281 7.12 3.41 -3.46
CA ILE A 281 7.08 4.31 -2.30
C ILE A 281 8.01 3.77 -1.21
N ASP A 282 9.23 4.29 -1.09
CA ASP A 282 10.26 3.78 -0.17
C ASP A 282 9.85 3.75 1.30
N PHE A 283 8.97 4.65 1.71
CA PHE A 283 8.49 4.76 3.09
C PHE A 283 7.05 4.23 3.23
N ARG A 284 6.27 4.79 4.15
CA ARG A 284 4.90 4.36 4.38
C ARG A 284 4.02 4.73 3.17
N ALA A 285 3.42 3.72 2.56
CA ALA A 285 2.42 3.92 1.51
C ALA A 285 0.99 3.96 2.08
N THR A 286 0.12 4.72 1.43
CA THR A 286 -1.35 4.62 1.60
C THR A 286 -1.99 4.58 0.23
N ILE A 287 -2.46 3.41 -0.19
CA ILE A 287 -2.90 3.16 -1.56
C ILE A 287 -4.34 2.63 -1.57
N GLU A 288 -5.24 3.37 -2.22
CA GLU A 288 -6.60 2.92 -2.52
C GLU A 288 -6.74 2.70 -4.03
N ASN A 289 -6.83 1.44 -4.45
CA ASN A 289 -6.95 1.08 -5.86
C ASN A 289 -8.36 0.61 -6.21
N HIS A 290 -9.04 1.38 -7.03
CA HIS A 290 -10.29 1.05 -7.72
C HIS A 290 -10.07 0.76 -9.22
N GLY A 291 -8.93 1.17 -9.76
CA GLY A 291 -8.61 1.12 -11.18
C GLY A 291 -7.61 0.01 -11.51
N THR A 292 -6.58 0.37 -12.27
CA THR A 292 -5.49 -0.54 -12.62
C THR A 292 -4.13 0.08 -12.32
N ILE A 293 -3.29 -0.65 -11.60
CA ILE A 293 -1.87 -0.37 -11.38
C ILE A 293 -1.07 -1.47 -12.08
N ARG A 294 -0.03 -1.09 -12.84
CA ARG A 294 0.80 -2.06 -13.59
C ARG A 294 2.28 -1.70 -13.61
N GLY A 295 3.15 -2.63 -13.21
CA GLY A 295 4.54 -2.68 -13.64
C GLY A 295 4.68 -3.63 -14.83
N LEU A 296 5.21 -3.13 -15.95
CA LEU A 296 5.18 -3.88 -17.24
C LEU A 296 6.53 -4.35 -17.74
N GLY A 297 7.62 -4.02 -17.06
CA GLY A 297 8.96 -4.49 -17.38
C GLY A 297 10.00 -3.65 -16.65
N ALA A 298 11.17 -4.24 -16.43
CA ALA A 298 12.30 -3.62 -15.75
C ALA A 298 13.60 -3.96 -16.48
N GLY A 299 14.66 -3.21 -16.20
CA GLY A 299 16.03 -3.56 -16.57
C GLY A 299 16.99 -3.39 -15.39
N GLY A 300 18.20 -3.90 -15.55
CA GLY A 300 19.34 -3.56 -14.69
C GLY A 300 19.18 -4.05 -13.26
N THR A 301 19.82 -3.34 -12.32
CA THR A 301 19.80 -3.68 -10.90
C THR A 301 19.35 -2.48 -10.08
N GLY A 302 18.58 -2.72 -9.03
CA GLY A 302 18.23 -1.72 -8.04
C GLY A 302 19.45 -1.20 -7.28
N SER A 303 19.23 -0.20 -6.43
CA SER A 303 20.23 0.39 -5.52
C SER A 303 20.86 -0.67 -4.59
N ASP A 304 20.11 -1.74 -4.36
CA ASP A 304 20.45 -2.93 -3.57
C ASP A 304 21.37 -3.94 -4.31
N GLY A 305 21.62 -3.72 -5.60
CA GLY A 305 22.43 -4.58 -6.47
C GLY A 305 21.74 -5.84 -6.98
N LEU A 306 20.43 -6.01 -6.76
CA LEU A 306 19.64 -7.10 -7.33
C LEU A 306 18.93 -6.68 -8.62
N PRO A 307 18.58 -7.64 -9.50
CA PRO A 307 17.80 -7.33 -10.68
C PRO A 307 16.41 -6.78 -10.33
N ASN A 308 16.04 -5.65 -10.94
CA ASN A 308 14.69 -5.10 -10.85
C ASN A 308 13.67 -6.07 -11.46
N THR A 309 12.44 -6.12 -10.93
CA THR A 309 11.44 -7.08 -11.40
C THR A 309 10.15 -6.49 -11.96
N ALA A 310 9.95 -5.18 -11.89
CA ALA A 310 8.75 -4.47 -12.33
C ALA A 310 7.52 -4.92 -11.57
N GLU A 311 7.43 -4.43 -10.35
CA GLU A 311 6.40 -4.63 -9.38
C GLU A 311 5.11 -3.91 -9.80
N GLY A 312 3.96 -4.44 -9.40
CA GLY A 312 2.74 -3.63 -9.42
C GLY A 312 2.85 -2.48 -8.43
N ILE A 313 3.26 -2.81 -7.20
CA ILE A 313 3.55 -1.87 -6.12
C ILE A 313 4.84 -2.34 -5.42
N ALA A 314 5.81 -1.46 -5.25
CA ALA A 314 6.89 -1.58 -4.27
C ALA A 314 6.64 -0.56 -3.15
N ALA A 315 6.82 -0.96 -1.88
CA ALA A 315 6.67 -0.02 -0.77
C ALA A 315 7.42 -0.41 0.52
N GLY A 316 7.75 0.59 1.35
CA GLY A 316 8.27 0.46 2.71
C GLY A 316 7.31 -0.14 3.76
N GLY A 317 6.10 -0.53 3.33
CA GLY A 317 4.97 -0.94 4.17
C GLY A 317 3.81 0.06 4.12
N GLY A 318 2.86 -0.06 5.05
CA GLY A 318 1.66 0.78 5.13
C GLY A 318 0.37 0.09 4.67
N ASP A 319 -0.61 0.88 4.24
CA ASP A 319 -1.98 0.41 4.00
C ASP A 319 -2.28 0.36 2.49
N ILE A 320 -2.61 -0.84 1.98
CA ILE A 320 -2.91 -1.08 0.56
C ILE A 320 -4.28 -1.74 0.45
N VAL A 321 -5.23 -1.05 -0.20
CA VAL A 321 -6.58 -1.56 -0.45
C VAL A 321 -6.79 -1.72 -1.95
N ASN A 322 -7.07 -2.94 -2.39
CA ASN A 322 -7.40 -3.26 -3.78
C ASN A 322 -8.88 -3.66 -3.89
N HIS A 323 -9.71 -2.71 -4.31
CA HIS A 323 -11.16 -2.88 -4.32
C HIS A 323 -11.65 -3.89 -5.38
N ALA A 324 -12.90 -4.33 -5.21
CA ALA A 324 -13.55 -5.23 -6.14
C ALA A 324 -13.53 -4.68 -7.58
N GLY A 325 -13.06 -5.50 -8.53
CA GLY A 325 -12.91 -5.13 -9.93
C GLY A 325 -11.58 -4.42 -10.28
N ALA A 326 -10.85 -3.94 -9.28
CA ALA A 326 -9.53 -3.34 -9.45
C ALA A 326 -8.45 -4.39 -9.72
N ARG A 327 -7.31 -3.94 -10.26
CA ARG A 327 -6.20 -4.81 -10.66
C ARG A 327 -4.86 -4.20 -10.25
N ILE A 328 -4.02 -5.03 -9.65
CA ILE A 328 -2.59 -4.81 -9.45
C ILE A 328 -1.85 -5.92 -10.19
N TYR A 329 -0.91 -5.53 -11.04
CA TYR A 329 -0.11 -6.47 -11.82
C TYR A 329 1.34 -5.99 -11.86
N GLY A 330 2.29 -6.87 -11.59
CA GLY A 330 3.69 -6.63 -11.96
C GLY A 330 4.20 -7.75 -12.84
N ALA A 331 5.16 -7.45 -13.71
CA ALA A 331 5.79 -8.45 -14.57
C ALA A 331 6.59 -9.46 -13.74
N GLY A 332 7.23 -9.00 -12.67
CA GLY A 332 7.88 -9.81 -11.64
C GLY A 332 6.90 -10.11 -10.52
N LEU A 333 6.84 -9.22 -9.53
CA LEU A 333 6.00 -9.35 -8.34
C LEU A 333 4.71 -8.51 -8.46
N GLY A 334 3.61 -8.98 -7.87
CA GLY A 334 2.39 -8.16 -7.80
C GLY A 334 2.59 -6.98 -6.84
N ILE A 335 3.02 -7.28 -5.62
CA ILE A 335 3.38 -6.34 -4.56
C ILE A 335 4.67 -6.84 -3.90
N LEU A 336 5.64 -5.93 -3.74
CA LEU A 336 6.84 -6.09 -2.93
C LEU A 336 6.78 -5.12 -1.75
N ILE A 337 7.08 -5.63 -0.55
CA ILE A 337 7.25 -4.82 0.65
C ILE A 337 8.63 -5.13 1.22
N ASP A 338 9.49 -4.13 1.34
CA ASP A 338 10.84 -4.20 1.92
C ASP A 338 11.34 -2.80 2.33
N ASP A 339 12.63 -2.61 2.62
CA ASP A 339 13.24 -1.31 2.93
C ASP A 339 13.91 -0.63 1.72
N SER A 340 13.51 -0.99 0.49
CA SER A 340 14.17 -0.61 -0.77
C SER A 340 15.63 -1.09 -0.89
N SER A 341 16.10 -1.93 0.04
CA SER A 341 17.46 -2.48 0.11
C SER A 341 17.50 -3.95 0.55
N GLN A 342 16.42 -4.71 0.32
CA GLN A 342 16.22 -6.14 0.68
C GLN A 342 16.21 -6.45 2.19
N GLY A 343 16.28 -5.45 3.04
CA GLY A 343 16.06 -5.56 4.47
C GLY A 343 14.59 -5.48 4.84
N ASP A 344 14.35 -5.49 6.15
CA ASP A 344 12.99 -5.49 6.69
C ASP A 344 12.33 -4.13 6.51
N ALA A 345 11.14 -4.16 5.91
CA ALA A 345 10.29 -3.01 5.73
C ALA A 345 10.12 -2.24 7.06
N PRO A 346 10.35 -0.92 7.05
CA PRO A 346 10.33 -0.12 8.28
C PRO A 346 8.92 0.12 8.83
N PHE A 347 7.86 -0.17 8.06
CA PHE A 347 6.48 0.09 8.46
C PHE A 347 5.60 -1.16 8.40
N LEU A 348 4.69 -1.26 9.37
CA LEU A 348 3.68 -2.32 9.40
C LEU A 348 2.80 -2.28 8.15
N THR A 349 2.50 -3.45 7.62
CA THR A 349 1.75 -3.62 6.37
C THR A 349 0.38 -4.22 6.60
N SER A 350 -0.63 -3.61 5.98
CA SER A 350 -1.97 -4.14 5.85
C SER A 350 -2.40 -4.14 4.38
N ILE A 351 -2.74 -5.31 3.86
CA ILE A 351 -3.24 -5.46 2.48
C ILE A 351 -4.66 -6.01 2.53
N ASP A 352 -5.64 -5.25 2.06
CA ASP A 352 -7.02 -5.69 1.86
C ASP A 352 -7.30 -5.86 0.37
N ASN A 353 -7.53 -7.10 -0.07
CA ASN A 353 -7.77 -7.43 -1.47
C ASN A 353 -9.18 -8.00 -1.71
N ALA A 354 -10.02 -7.24 -2.40
CA ALA A 354 -11.24 -7.69 -3.05
C ALA A 354 -11.11 -7.80 -4.58
N GLY A 355 -10.03 -7.25 -5.16
CA GLY A 355 -9.75 -7.21 -6.59
C GLY A 355 -8.90 -8.39 -7.09
N LEU A 356 -8.04 -8.10 -8.07
CA LEU A 356 -6.99 -9.01 -8.55
C LEU A 356 -5.61 -8.46 -8.20
N ILE A 357 -4.76 -9.29 -7.57
CA ILE A 357 -3.31 -9.09 -7.45
C ILE A 357 -2.62 -10.23 -8.21
N HIS A 358 -1.69 -9.90 -9.10
CA HIS A 358 -1.02 -10.90 -9.94
C HIS A 358 0.48 -10.57 -10.12
N GLY A 359 1.34 -11.47 -9.62
CA GLY A 359 2.75 -11.52 -10.00
C GLY A 359 2.93 -12.29 -11.30
N GLY A 360 3.34 -11.61 -12.37
CA GLY A 360 3.37 -12.11 -13.73
C GLY A 360 4.29 -13.33 -13.89
N SER A 361 5.54 -13.21 -13.43
CA SER A 361 6.53 -14.29 -13.45
C SER A 361 6.91 -14.76 -12.04
N GLY A 362 6.68 -13.95 -11.01
CA GLY A 362 7.06 -14.22 -9.62
C GLY A 362 5.87 -14.43 -8.68
N ILE A 363 6.03 -13.89 -7.47
CA ILE A 363 5.10 -13.98 -6.34
C ILE A 363 4.06 -12.86 -6.46
N ALA A 364 2.83 -13.12 -6.03
CA ALA A 364 1.81 -12.07 -6.07
C ALA A 364 2.04 -11.02 -4.98
N ILE A 365 2.36 -11.46 -3.76
CA ILE A 365 2.67 -10.59 -2.61
C ILE A 365 3.90 -11.15 -1.92
N LYS A 366 4.97 -10.36 -1.84
CA LYS A 366 6.17 -10.69 -1.08
C LYS A 366 6.39 -9.59 -0.04
N ILE A 367 6.47 -9.99 1.22
CA ILE A 367 6.72 -9.10 2.35
C ILE A 367 8.04 -9.53 3.01
N VAL A 368 8.99 -8.61 3.07
CA VAL A 368 10.25 -8.72 3.81
C VAL A 368 10.14 -7.76 4.98
N SER A 369 9.86 -8.28 6.16
CA SER A 369 9.47 -7.50 7.33
C SER A 369 9.61 -8.36 8.58
N ALA A 370 9.96 -7.72 9.71
CA ALA A 370 9.94 -8.35 11.03
C ALA A 370 8.71 -7.94 11.86
N LEU A 371 7.73 -7.30 11.22
CA LEU A 371 6.50 -6.81 11.83
C LEU A 371 5.34 -7.79 11.57
N ASP A 372 4.28 -7.66 12.36
CA ASP A 372 3.12 -8.56 12.34
C ASP A 372 2.15 -8.18 11.22
N ASP A 373 2.51 -8.50 9.97
CA ASP A 373 1.81 -8.01 8.79
C ASP A 373 0.49 -8.75 8.51
N VAL A 374 -0.46 -8.06 7.88
CA VAL A 374 -1.80 -8.59 7.63
C VAL A 374 -2.13 -8.58 6.14
N VAL A 375 -2.60 -9.72 5.63
CA VAL A 375 -3.23 -9.83 4.31
C VAL A 375 -4.65 -10.37 4.46
N VAL A 376 -5.64 -9.56 4.11
CA VAL A 376 -7.05 -9.95 4.00
C VAL A 376 -7.38 -10.18 2.53
N ASN A 377 -8.01 -11.32 2.21
CA ASN A 377 -8.38 -11.62 0.84
C ASN A 377 -9.84 -12.07 0.71
N ALA A 378 -10.64 -11.25 0.01
CA ALA A 378 -11.94 -11.59 -0.56
C ALA A 378 -11.89 -11.75 -2.10
N GLY A 379 -10.75 -11.42 -2.71
CA GLY A 379 -10.53 -11.40 -4.16
C GLY A 379 -9.64 -12.53 -4.67
N ARG A 380 -8.92 -12.24 -5.75
CA ARG A 380 -7.99 -13.18 -6.41
C ARG A 380 -6.55 -12.73 -6.20
N ILE A 381 -5.70 -13.67 -5.77
CA ILE A 381 -4.25 -13.50 -5.68
C ILE A 381 -3.61 -14.61 -6.51
N ILE A 382 -2.73 -14.26 -7.45
CA ILE A 382 -2.14 -15.22 -8.40
C ILE A 382 -0.63 -15.07 -8.39
N GLY A 383 0.06 -16.07 -7.85
CA GLY A 383 1.50 -16.24 -8.00
C GLY A 383 1.81 -17.16 -9.17
N SER A 384 2.58 -16.68 -10.13
CA SER A 384 2.92 -17.47 -11.32
C SER A 384 4.18 -18.32 -11.13
N GLY A 385 5.00 -18.00 -10.11
CA GLY A 385 6.19 -18.77 -9.70
C GLY A 385 5.93 -19.95 -8.75
N GLY A 386 4.67 -20.29 -8.48
CA GLY A 386 4.28 -21.36 -7.54
C GLY A 386 3.97 -20.87 -6.13
N THR A 387 4.62 -19.80 -5.66
CA THR A 387 4.27 -19.08 -4.43
C THR A 387 3.37 -17.89 -4.76
N ALA A 388 2.25 -17.76 -4.06
CA ALA A 388 1.33 -16.65 -4.18
C ALA A 388 1.61 -15.56 -3.15
N ILE A 389 1.81 -15.94 -1.89
CA ILE A 389 2.06 -15.03 -0.78
C ILE A 389 3.28 -15.54 -0.03
N GLN A 390 4.21 -14.64 0.26
CA GLN A 390 5.34 -14.89 1.14
C GLN A 390 5.40 -13.77 2.18
N PHE A 391 5.19 -14.12 3.44
CA PHE A 391 5.37 -13.24 4.58
C PHE A 391 6.83 -13.24 5.07
N GLY A 392 7.10 -12.35 6.04
CA GLY A 392 8.39 -12.11 6.66
C GLY A 392 8.60 -12.95 7.92
N SER A 393 9.12 -12.32 8.98
CA SER A 393 9.50 -12.98 10.25
C SER A 393 8.68 -12.57 11.48
N GLY A 394 7.73 -11.63 11.33
CA GLY A 394 6.78 -11.27 12.38
C GLY A 394 5.66 -12.31 12.54
N ASP A 395 4.73 -12.07 13.47
CA ASP A 395 3.57 -12.94 13.69
C ASP A 395 2.44 -12.53 12.73
N ASN A 396 2.46 -13.05 11.51
CA ASN A 396 1.63 -12.53 10.42
C ASN A 396 0.22 -13.13 10.40
N THR A 397 -0.72 -12.44 9.74
CA THR A 397 -2.09 -12.94 9.56
C THR A 397 -2.48 -12.99 8.08
N LEU A 398 -2.90 -14.18 7.62
CA LEU A 398 -3.62 -14.37 6.37
C LEU A 398 -5.10 -14.61 6.65
N ALA A 399 -5.94 -13.59 6.43
CA ALA A 399 -7.38 -13.70 6.56
C ALA A 399 -8.04 -14.10 5.22
N ILE A 400 -8.84 -15.16 5.27
CA ILE A 400 -9.53 -15.74 4.12
C ILE A 400 -11.02 -15.45 4.23
N GLU A 401 -11.51 -14.54 3.38
CA GLU A 401 -12.91 -14.14 3.37
C GLU A 401 -13.71 -14.81 2.23
N THR A 402 -15.01 -14.56 2.23
CA THR A 402 -15.92 -15.01 1.17
C THR A 402 -15.48 -14.47 -0.20
N GLY A 403 -15.18 -15.37 -1.14
CA GLY A 403 -14.73 -15.02 -2.49
C GLY A 403 -13.23 -15.20 -2.72
N SER A 404 -12.47 -15.42 -1.64
CA SER A 404 -11.03 -15.68 -1.69
C SER A 404 -10.67 -16.80 -2.66
N ALA A 405 -9.75 -16.50 -3.57
CA ALA A 405 -9.17 -17.46 -4.49
C ALA A 405 -7.69 -17.16 -4.73
N ILE A 406 -6.84 -17.77 -3.90
CA ILE A 406 -5.39 -17.68 -3.99
C ILE A 406 -4.87 -18.83 -4.85
N ARG A 407 -4.07 -18.53 -5.87
CA ARG A 407 -3.43 -19.52 -6.75
C ARG A 407 -1.92 -19.50 -6.54
N GLY A 408 -1.45 -20.52 -5.84
CA GLY A 408 -0.06 -20.70 -5.40
C GLY A 408 -0.01 -21.01 -3.90
N LEU A 409 1.18 -21.31 -3.41
CA LEU A 409 1.48 -21.53 -2.00
C LEU A 409 1.47 -20.21 -1.23
N SER A 410 0.85 -20.19 -0.05
CA SER A 410 1.02 -19.13 0.94
C SER A 410 2.01 -19.60 2.02
N LEU A 411 3.03 -18.79 2.30
CA LEU A 411 4.05 -19.05 3.32
C LEU A 411 3.88 -18.02 4.44
N GLY A 412 3.66 -18.46 5.68
CA GLY A 412 3.62 -17.55 6.85
C GLY A 412 5.00 -17.05 7.28
N GLY A 413 6.05 -17.85 7.05
CA GLY A 413 7.42 -17.41 7.24
C GLY A 413 7.99 -17.88 8.57
N ASP A 414 8.82 -17.04 9.19
CA ASP A 414 9.23 -17.22 10.59
C ASP A 414 8.23 -16.48 11.50
N GLY A 415 8.18 -16.83 12.78
CA GLY A 415 7.21 -16.24 13.72
C GLY A 415 6.11 -17.23 14.07
N THR A 416 5.01 -16.74 14.64
CA THR A 416 3.78 -17.48 14.90
C THR A 416 2.66 -16.94 14.02
N ASP A 417 2.40 -17.62 12.92
CA ASP A 417 1.50 -17.09 11.88
C ASP A 417 0.07 -17.62 12.01
N THR A 418 -0.88 -16.76 11.68
CA THR A 418 -2.31 -17.02 11.76
C THR A 418 -2.95 -17.16 10.39
N LEU A 419 -3.64 -18.28 10.17
CA LEU A 419 -4.59 -18.47 9.09
C LEU A 419 -6.02 -18.26 9.63
N ASP A 420 -6.67 -17.17 9.23
CA ASP A 420 -7.94 -16.71 9.82
C ASP A 420 -9.13 -16.93 8.86
N TYR A 421 -10.10 -17.74 9.27
CA TYR A 421 -11.37 -17.99 8.57
C TYR A 421 -12.59 -17.38 9.26
N SER A 422 -12.41 -16.49 10.24
CA SER A 422 -13.51 -15.95 11.06
C SER A 422 -14.63 -15.31 10.22
N GLU A 423 -14.27 -14.67 9.10
CA GLU A 423 -15.20 -14.04 8.15
C GLU A 423 -15.48 -14.90 6.89
N PHE A 424 -15.06 -16.17 6.88
CA PHE A 424 -15.31 -17.08 5.78
C PHE A 424 -16.77 -17.56 5.79
N GLY A 425 -17.49 -17.34 4.69
CA GLY A 425 -18.94 -17.59 4.60
C GLY A 425 -19.37 -19.06 4.45
N ALA A 426 -18.50 -20.02 4.76
CA ALA A 426 -18.75 -21.47 4.68
C ALA A 426 -17.81 -22.25 5.59
N SER A 427 -18.01 -23.57 5.69
CA SER A 427 -17.06 -24.45 6.37
C SER A 427 -15.65 -24.35 5.78
N ALA A 428 -14.68 -24.10 6.63
CA ALA A 428 -13.26 -24.09 6.35
C ALA A 428 -12.64 -25.48 6.57
N ARG A 429 -11.57 -25.73 5.83
CA ARG A 429 -10.69 -26.88 6.01
C ARG A 429 -9.25 -26.43 5.92
N ALA A 430 -8.47 -26.70 6.97
CA ALA A 430 -7.03 -26.43 7.07
C ALA A 430 -6.33 -27.72 7.50
N LEU A 431 -5.41 -28.23 6.67
CA LEU A 431 -4.67 -29.47 6.91
C LEU A 431 -3.17 -29.20 6.72
N PHE A 432 -2.50 -28.82 7.80
CA PHE A 432 -1.09 -28.42 7.77
C PHE A 432 -0.16 -29.59 7.41
N GLU A 433 -0.41 -30.81 7.91
CA GLU A 433 0.34 -32.02 7.52
C GLU A 433 0.43 -32.22 6.00
N THR A 434 -0.58 -31.77 5.24
CA THR A 434 -0.63 -31.90 3.77
C THR A 434 -0.50 -30.56 3.03
N GLY A 435 -0.29 -29.46 3.76
CA GLY A 435 -0.22 -28.10 3.23
C GLY A 435 -1.47 -27.64 2.47
N ARG A 436 -2.67 -28.08 2.89
CA ARG A 436 -3.93 -27.80 2.18
C ARG A 436 -4.86 -26.94 3.02
N ALA A 437 -5.30 -25.82 2.45
CA ALA A 437 -6.23 -24.91 3.10
C ALA A 437 -7.30 -24.42 2.12
N THR A 438 -8.50 -24.14 2.65
CA THR A 438 -9.63 -23.67 1.84
C THR A 438 -9.38 -22.25 1.35
N GLY A 439 -9.75 -21.95 0.10
CA GLY A 439 -9.50 -20.63 -0.50
C GLY A 439 -8.05 -20.42 -0.98
N THR A 440 -7.13 -21.36 -0.73
CA THR A 440 -5.72 -21.24 -1.11
C THR A 440 -5.25 -22.32 -2.09
N GLY A 441 -4.08 -22.10 -2.71
CA GLY A 441 -3.39 -23.10 -3.53
C GLY A 441 -2.48 -24.02 -2.72
N GLY A 442 -2.36 -23.78 -1.42
CA GLY A 442 -1.51 -24.48 -0.46
C GLY A 442 -1.08 -23.53 0.67
N VAL A 443 -0.69 -24.07 1.82
CA VAL A 443 -0.16 -23.32 2.98
C VAL A 443 1.05 -24.02 3.60
N SER A 444 1.95 -23.27 4.22
CA SER A 444 3.07 -23.77 5.03
C SER A 444 3.55 -22.69 6.01
N GLY A 445 4.08 -23.09 7.16
CA GLY A 445 4.57 -22.16 8.21
C GLY A 445 3.41 -21.34 8.77
N PHE A 446 2.35 -22.01 9.21
CA PHE A 446 1.26 -21.39 9.94
C PHE A 446 1.01 -22.27 11.15
N GLU A 447 0.87 -21.66 12.32
CA GLU A 447 0.75 -22.37 13.60
C GLU A 447 -0.65 -22.19 14.17
N ILE A 448 -1.29 -21.05 13.89
CA ILE A 448 -2.62 -20.71 14.38
C ILE A 448 -3.66 -20.84 13.27
N VAL A 449 -4.78 -21.50 13.56
CA VAL A 449 -5.99 -21.44 12.71
C VAL A 449 -7.16 -20.92 13.53
N LYS A 450 -7.82 -19.89 13.00
CA LYS A 450 -9.13 -19.47 13.47
C LYS A 450 -10.20 -19.95 12.49
N GLY A 451 -11.18 -20.66 13.01
CA GLY A 451 -12.30 -21.21 12.25
C GLY A 451 -13.35 -20.17 11.91
N SER A 452 -14.25 -20.59 11.04
CA SER A 452 -15.44 -19.87 10.61
C SER A 452 -16.58 -20.03 11.62
N ALA A 453 -17.76 -19.52 11.26
CA ALA A 453 -18.99 -19.76 12.00
C ALA A 453 -19.71 -21.07 11.60
N PHE A 454 -19.03 -21.97 10.88
CA PHE A 454 -19.58 -23.21 10.34
C PHE A 454 -18.78 -24.43 10.79
N ALA A 455 -19.30 -25.63 10.51
CA ALA A 455 -18.64 -26.88 10.88
C ALA A 455 -17.33 -27.08 10.10
N ASP A 456 -16.21 -26.84 10.75
CA ASP A 456 -14.87 -26.82 10.20
C ASP A 456 -14.12 -28.13 10.40
N SER A 457 -13.03 -28.28 9.64
CA SER A 457 -12.13 -29.43 9.77
C SER A 457 -10.68 -28.97 9.74
N MET A 458 -10.03 -29.06 10.89
CA MET A 458 -8.63 -28.65 11.07
C MET A 458 -7.78 -29.85 11.46
N ARG A 459 -6.58 -29.93 10.88
CA ARG A 459 -5.54 -30.89 11.26
C ARG A 459 -4.19 -30.19 11.23
N GLY A 460 -3.46 -30.27 12.32
CA GLY A 460 -2.11 -29.75 12.44
C GLY A 460 -1.08 -30.68 11.83
N ASP A 461 0.18 -30.40 12.11
CA ASP A 461 1.31 -31.16 11.63
C ASP A 461 2.09 -31.83 12.76
N ALA A 462 3.40 -31.61 12.85
CA ALA A 462 4.24 -32.19 13.89
C ALA A 462 4.81 -31.13 14.85
N GLU A 463 4.53 -29.85 14.58
CA GLU A 463 4.87 -28.72 15.41
C GLU A 463 3.68 -28.37 16.33
N ALA A 464 3.91 -27.51 17.33
CA ALA A 464 2.84 -27.04 18.20
C ALA A 464 1.85 -26.15 17.42
N ASN A 465 0.59 -26.55 17.37
CA ASN A 465 -0.46 -25.81 16.67
C ASN A 465 -1.54 -25.31 17.64
N GLN A 466 -2.16 -24.18 17.29
CA GLN A 466 -3.28 -23.61 18.03
C GLN A 466 -4.51 -23.46 17.14
N PHE A 467 -5.57 -24.22 17.45
CA PHE A 467 -6.82 -24.19 16.69
C PHE A 467 -7.97 -23.63 17.52
N LEU A 468 -8.63 -22.63 16.96
CA LEU A 468 -9.87 -22.07 17.47
C LEU A 468 -10.97 -22.45 16.50
N GLY A 469 -11.87 -23.37 16.88
CA GLY A 469 -12.94 -23.88 16.02
C GLY A 469 -13.98 -22.83 15.65
N GLY A 470 -14.23 -21.87 16.54
CA GLY A 470 -15.20 -20.81 16.32
C GLY A 470 -16.60 -21.26 16.71
N ALA A 471 -17.57 -21.08 15.83
CA ALA A 471 -18.92 -21.61 16.03
C ALA A 471 -19.15 -22.71 15.00
N GLY A 472 -19.89 -23.76 15.34
CA GLY A 472 -20.03 -24.86 14.40
C GLY A 472 -20.29 -26.17 15.10
N ASP A 473 -19.97 -27.26 14.42
CA ASP A 473 -19.74 -28.57 15.03
C ASP A 473 -18.41 -29.04 14.42
N ASP A 474 -17.33 -28.65 15.06
CA ASP A 474 -15.99 -28.62 14.48
C ASP A 474 -15.22 -29.91 14.72
N ARG A 475 -14.22 -30.15 13.87
CA ARG A 475 -13.29 -31.28 14.00
C ARG A 475 -11.88 -30.76 14.05
N LEU A 476 -11.31 -30.73 15.25
CA LEU A 476 -9.96 -30.25 15.50
C LEU A 476 -9.08 -31.43 15.88
N PHE A 477 -8.03 -31.67 15.09
CA PHE A 477 -7.03 -32.70 15.33
C PHE A 477 -5.66 -32.01 15.45
N GLY A 478 -5.04 -32.04 16.62
CA GLY A 478 -3.74 -31.42 16.89
C GLY A 478 -2.67 -31.95 15.96
N GLY A 479 -2.24 -33.20 16.16
CA GLY A 479 -1.22 -33.81 15.31
C GLY A 479 -0.13 -34.41 16.18
N ALA A 480 1.12 -34.22 15.82
CA ALA A 480 2.17 -34.35 16.82
C ALA A 480 2.57 -32.96 17.31
N GLY A 481 3.17 -32.87 18.49
CA GLY A 481 3.48 -31.58 19.11
C GLY A 481 2.57 -31.30 20.29
N ASP A 482 2.85 -30.24 21.03
CA ASP A 482 2.04 -29.85 22.19
C ASP A 482 0.98 -28.84 21.72
N ASP A 483 -0.23 -29.32 21.42
CA ASP A 483 -1.25 -28.54 20.73
C ASP A 483 -2.24 -27.83 21.67
N ILE A 484 -2.85 -26.74 21.20
CA ILE A 484 -3.92 -26.02 21.91
C ILE A 484 -5.19 -26.06 21.07
N LEU A 485 -6.23 -26.72 21.56
CA LEU A 485 -7.49 -26.93 20.84
C LEU A 485 -8.67 -26.31 21.59
N THR A 486 -9.25 -25.26 21.02
CA THR A 486 -10.49 -24.62 21.50
C THR A 486 -11.63 -24.96 20.55
N GLY A 487 -12.58 -25.80 20.98
CA GLY A 487 -13.75 -26.16 20.15
C GLY A 487 -14.65 -24.96 19.86
N GLY A 488 -14.92 -24.15 20.89
CA GLY A 488 -15.79 -23.00 20.80
C GLY A 488 -17.27 -23.38 20.95
N ALA A 489 -18.14 -22.73 20.18
CA ALA A 489 -19.58 -22.93 20.28
C ALA A 489 -20.04 -24.08 19.38
N GLY A 490 -20.20 -25.28 19.92
CA GLY A 490 -20.53 -26.40 19.06
C GLY A 490 -20.72 -27.72 19.78
N THR A 491 -20.94 -28.77 18.99
CA THR A 491 -20.67 -30.15 19.42
C THR A 491 -19.41 -30.58 18.71
N ASP A 492 -18.28 -30.32 19.35
CA ASP A 492 -16.99 -30.39 18.68
C ASP A 492 -16.33 -31.75 18.94
N VAL A 493 -15.47 -32.14 18.01
CA VAL A 493 -14.63 -33.34 18.12
C VAL A 493 -13.19 -32.88 18.21
N LEU A 494 -12.61 -33.03 19.38
CA LEU A 494 -11.25 -32.61 19.69
C LEU A 494 -10.38 -33.83 19.89
N ARG A 495 -9.20 -33.82 19.27
CA ARG A 495 -8.20 -34.87 19.40
C ARG A 495 -6.82 -34.23 19.45
N GLY A 496 -6.07 -34.49 20.51
CA GLY A 496 -4.69 -33.99 20.63
C GLY A 496 -3.72 -34.73 19.70
N ASP A 497 -3.93 -36.04 19.53
CA ASP A 497 -3.03 -36.98 18.89
C ASP A 497 -1.76 -37.22 19.76
N ALA A 498 -0.57 -36.70 19.46
CA ALA A 498 0.67 -37.04 20.18
C ALA A 498 1.42 -35.82 20.72
N GLY A 499 1.47 -35.66 22.04
CA GLY A 499 2.18 -34.59 22.73
C GLY A 499 1.45 -34.26 24.02
N ALA A 500 1.86 -33.19 24.70
CA ALA A 500 1.16 -32.70 25.88
C ALA A 500 0.12 -31.64 25.46
N ASP A 501 -1.10 -32.09 25.17
CA ASP A 501 -2.10 -31.25 24.53
C ASP A 501 -2.99 -30.51 25.53
N THR A 502 -3.50 -29.35 25.15
CA THR A 502 -4.42 -28.54 25.96
C THR A 502 -5.76 -28.36 25.25
N PHE A 503 -6.82 -28.91 25.83
CA PHE A 503 -8.20 -28.71 25.39
C PHE A 503 -8.84 -27.56 26.16
N VAL A 504 -9.15 -26.47 25.48
CA VAL A 504 -9.64 -25.23 26.11
C VAL A 504 -11.16 -25.16 26.03
N PHE A 505 -11.77 -24.86 27.17
CA PHE A 505 -13.17 -24.48 27.29
C PHE A 505 -13.25 -22.98 27.56
N ASP A 506 -13.73 -22.23 26.57
CA ASP A 506 -13.87 -20.78 26.58
C ASP A 506 -15.33 -20.31 26.53
N THR A 507 -16.27 -21.25 26.54
CA THR A 507 -17.71 -21.00 26.57
C THR A 507 -18.45 -22.08 27.36
N LEU A 508 -19.65 -21.77 27.86
CA LEU A 508 -20.53 -22.78 28.45
C LEU A 508 -21.34 -23.47 27.34
N PRO A 509 -21.30 -24.81 27.26
CA PRO A 509 -22.08 -25.56 26.30
C PRO A 509 -23.57 -25.39 26.57
N ALA A 510 -24.29 -24.67 25.72
CA ALA A 510 -25.74 -24.45 25.82
C ALA A 510 -26.57 -25.71 25.47
N GLY A 511 -26.25 -26.86 26.08
CA GLY A 511 -26.84 -28.18 25.82
C GLY A 511 -26.19 -28.95 24.67
N LYS A 512 -25.26 -28.32 23.94
CA LYS A 512 -24.28 -29.02 23.09
C LYS A 512 -23.12 -29.54 23.98
N LYS A 513 -22.29 -30.46 23.50
CA LYS A 513 -21.16 -30.96 24.31
C LYS A 513 -20.04 -31.47 23.44
N ASP A 514 -18.82 -31.26 23.88
CA ASP A 514 -17.66 -31.67 23.09
C ASP A 514 -17.31 -33.12 23.33
N ARG A 515 -16.50 -33.64 22.42
CA ARG A 515 -15.98 -35.01 22.45
C ARG A 515 -14.47 -34.95 22.36
N ILE A 516 -13.82 -35.17 23.49
CA ILE A 516 -12.36 -35.32 23.55
C ILE A 516 -12.04 -36.79 23.31
N VAL A 517 -11.29 -37.08 22.26
CA VAL A 517 -11.18 -38.42 21.69
C VAL A 517 -10.12 -39.28 22.38
N ASP A 518 -9.01 -38.69 22.82
CA ASP A 518 -7.78 -39.39 23.17
C ASP A 518 -7.05 -38.85 24.41
N PHE A 519 -7.71 -38.05 25.23
CA PHE A 519 -7.14 -37.47 26.46
C PHE A 519 -6.27 -38.46 27.27
N SER A 520 -5.02 -38.07 27.51
CA SER A 520 -3.97 -38.79 28.22
C SER A 520 -3.71 -38.18 29.60
N HIS A 521 -4.03 -38.93 30.66
CA HIS A 521 -3.81 -38.48 32.05
C HIS A 521 -2.33 -38.20 32.35
N GLY A 522 -2.05 -37.06 32.98
CA GLY A 522 -0.69 -36.66 33.37
C GLY A 522 0.19 -36.16 32.21
N GLU A 523 -0.37 -36.08 31.00
CA GLU A 523 0.25 -35.54 29.79
C GLU A 523 -0.58 -34.36 29.29
N ASP A 524 -1.87 -34.59 29.02
CA ASP A 524 -2.79 -33.57 28.52
C ASP A 524 -3.41 -32.72 29.64
N ARG A 525 -3.99 -31.59 29.24
CA ARG A 525 -4.71 -30.66 30.12
C ARG A 525 -6.07 -30.26 29.58
N LEU A 526 -6.99 -30.04 30.52
CA LEU A 526 -8.27 -29.37 30.28
C LEU A 526 -8.17 -27.96 30.85
N ALA A 527 -8.13 -26.96 29.97
CA ALA A 527 -8.08 -25.56 30.36
C ALA A 527 -9.49 -24.97 30.44
N LEU A 528 -9.80 -24.25 31.52
CA LEU A 528 -11.09 -23.63 31.80
C LEU A 528 -10.89 -22.11 31.88
N ASP A 529 -11.45 -21.36 30.95
CA ASP A 529 -11.33 -19.89 30.95
C ASP A 529 -12.02 -19.26 32.18
N ALA A 530 -11.26 -18.57 33.02
CA ALA A 530 -11.74 -17.99 34.27
C ALA A 530 -12.83 -16.91 34.07
N SER A 531 -12.91 -16.30 32.88
CA SER A 531 -13.97 -15.34 32.54
C SER A 531 -15.33 -16.03 32.36
N VAL A 532 -15.33 -17.32 32.01
CA VAL A 532 -16.53 -18.16 31.87
C VAL A 532 -16.81 -18.93 33.16
N PHE A 533 -15.78 -19.59 33.69
CA PHE A 533 -15.89 -20.44 34.87
C PHE A 533 -15.65 -19.65 36.17
N THR A 534 -16.39 -18.55 36.34
CA THR A 534 -16.16 -17.54 37.39
C THR A 534 -16.24 -18.03 38.84
N ALA A 535 -16.82 -19.23 39.08
CA ALA A 535 -16.81 -19.87 40.40
C ALA A 535 -15.48 -20.58 40.74
N LEU A 536 -14.54 -20.67 39.79
CA LEU A 536 -13.21 -21.24 39.97
C LEU A 536 -12.17 -20.16 40.22
N THR A 537 -11.10 -20.53 40.92
CA THR A 537 -9.94 -19.66 41.12
C THR A 537 -8.90 -19.91 40.02
N PRO A 538 -8.35 -18.87 39.36
CA PRO A 538 -7.29 -19.03 38.36
C PRO A 538 -6.06 -19.77 38.90
N GLY A 539 -5.44 -20.58 38.05
CA GLY A 539 -4.32 -21.47 38.37
C GLY A 539 -4.71 -22.95 38.33
N SER A 540 -3.85 -23.81 38.89
CA SER A 540 -4.14 -25.24 39.01
C SER A 540 -5.41 -25.45 39.83
N LEU A 541 -6.29 -26.34 39.36
CA LEU A 541 -7.50 -26.68 40.10
C LEU A 541 -7.13 -27.36 41.43
N SER A 542 -7.77 -26.95 42.52
CA SER A 542 -7.54 -27.59 43.82
C SER A 542 -8.32 -28.90 43.93
N ASP A 543 -7.82 -29.84 44.74
CA ASP A 543 -8.51 -31.10 45.01
C ASP A 543 -9.89 -30.86 45.64
N GLU A 544 -10.06 -29.78 46.41
CA GLU A 544 -11.34 -29.39 47.01
C GLU A 544 -12.38 -28.91 45.99
N ALA A 545 -11.96 -28.53 44.79
CA ALA A 545 -12.84 -28.08 43.71
C ALA A 545 -13.20 -29.21 42.72
N PHE A 546 -12.59 -30.39 42.84
CA PHE A 546 -12.73 -31.50 41.91
C PHE A 546 -13.33 -32.75 42.58
N ALA A 547 -14.23 -33.46 41.89
CA ALA A 547 -14.75 -34.73 42.35
C ALA A 547 -14.99 -35.76 41.25
N VAL A 548 -14.77 -37.03 41.59
CA VAL A 548 -15.14 -38.18 40.75
C VAL A 548 -16.51 -38.70 41.17
N GLY A 549 -17.42 -38.81 40.21
CA GLY A 549 -18.80 -39.23 40.42
C GLY A 549 -19.73 -38.04 40.64
N ALA A 550 -20.21 -37.86 41.87
CA ALA A 550 -21.14 -36.80 42.25
C ALA A 550 -20.51 -35.83 43.24
N ALA A 551 -21.03 -34.61 43.33
CA ALA A 551 -20.64 -33.66 44.36
C ALA A 551 -20.90 -34.23 45.76
N THR A 552 -19.93 -34.08 46.67
CA THR A 552 -20.05 -34.48 48.08
C THR A 552 -19.83 -33.31 49.04
N THR A 553 -19.36 -32.17 48.54
CA THR A 553 -19.19 -30.91 49.25
C THR A 553 -19.77 -29.77 48.41
N GLU A 554 -20.08 -28.64 49.05
CA GLU A 554 -20.48 -27.40 48.37
C GLU A 554 -19.29 -26.68 47.70
N ASP A 555 -18.07 -27.22 47.77
CA ASP A 555 -16.85 -26.66 47.17
C ASP A 555 -16.50 -27.35 45.84
N HIS A 556 -17.04 -28.55 45.57
CA HIS A 556 -16.86 -29.20 44.28
C HIS A 556 -17.52 -28.36 43.18
N ARG A 557 -16.73 -28.03 42.16
CA ARG A 557 -17.15 -27.24 40.99
C ARG A 557 -16.98 -28.03 39.69
N ILE A 558 -16.02 -28.95 39.64
CA ILE A 558 -15.81 -29.83 38.49
C ILE A 558 -16.08 -31.27 38.92
N LEU A 559 -16.97 -31.95 38.18
CA LEU A 559 -17.39 -33.32 38.46
C LEU A 559 -17.08 -34.23 37.26
N TYR A 560 -16.52 -35.41 37.52
CA TYR A 560 -16.19 -36.39 36.48
C TYR A 560 -16.88 -37.74 36.70
N ASP A 561 -17.83 -38.12 35.84
CA ASP A 561 -18.45 -39.45 35.81
C ASP A 561 -17.53 -40.42 35.03
N ALA A 562 -16.60 -41.07 35.73
CA ALA A 562 -15.65 -42.02 35.14
C ALA A 562 -16.32 -43.24 34.45
N ALA A 563 -17.57 -43.58 34.79
CA ALA A 563 -18.26 -44.69 34.12
C ALA A 563 -18.72 -44.32 32.70
N LYS A 564 -19.01 -43.03 32.48
CA LYS A 564 -19.46 -42.50 31.18
C LYS A 564 -18.40 -41.65 30.47
N GLY A 565 -17.37 -41.18 31.18
CA GLY A 565 -16.40 -40.21 30.70
C GLY A 565 -16.98 -38.80 30.60
N HIS A 566 -17.97 -38.44 31.41
CA HIS A 566 -18.62 -37.12 31.32
C HIS A 566 -17.99 -36.14 32.31
N LEU A 567 -17.62 -34.96 31.82
CA LEU A 567 -17.11 -33.84 32.63
C LEU A 567 -18.20 -32.78 32.80
N PHE A 568 -18.48 -32.38 34.03
CA PHE A 568 -19.49 -31.39 34.35
C PHE A 568 -18.91 -30.21 35.11
N TYR A 569 -19.51 -29.04 34.91
CA TYR A 569 -19.31 -27.84 35.71
C TYR A 569 -20.55 -27.53 36.55
N ASP A 570 -20.36 -27.48 37.86
CA ASP A 570 -21.36 -27.13 38.86
C ASP A 570 -20.99 -25.75 39.45
N ALA A 571 -21.62 -24.69 38.95
CA ALA A 571 -21.26 -23.32 39.33
C ALA A 571 -21.62 -22.98 40.78
N ASP A 572 -22.69 -23.58 41.32
CA ASP A 572 -23.19 -23.27 42.67
C ASP A 572 -22.86 -24.34 43.73
N GLY A 573 -22.34 -25.50 43.30
CA GLY A 573 -21.90 -26.59 44.17
C GLY A 573 -23.04 -27.41 44.79
N SER A 574 -24.25 -27.33 44.23
CA SER A 574 -25.48 -27.83 44.87
C SER A 574 -25.82 -29.31 44.61
N GLY A 575 -24.99 -30.24 45.08
CA GLY A 575 -25.42 -31.62 45.42
C GLY A 575 -26.04 -32.50 44.30
N THR A 576 -26.80 -33.53 44.70
CA THR A 576 -26.97 -34.81 43.96
C THR A 576 -27.87 -34.81 42.70
N ASP A 577 -28.52 -33.70 42.36
CA ASP A 577 -29.35 -33.56 41.17
C ASP A 577 -28.75 -32.45 40.29
N HIS A 578 -28.06 -32.84 39.22
CA HIS A 578 -27.21 -31.98 38.39
C HIS A 578 -27.97 -30.83 37.69
N ASP A 579 -28.05 -29.68 38.35
CA ASP A 579 -28.08 -28.38 37.65
C ASP A 579 -26.71 -28.06 37.00
N ALA A 580 -25.73 -28.95 37.18
CA ALA A 580 -24.42 -28.92 36.53
C ALA A 580 -24.48 -29.06 35.00
N VAL A 581 -23.68 -28.25 34.31
CA VAL A 581 -23.57 -28.22 32.85
C VAL A 581 -22.58 -29.27 32.39
N LEU A 582 -23.00 -30.15 31.47
CA LEU A 582 -22.11 -31.13 30.83
C LEU A 582 -21.20 -30.43 29.83
N LEU A 583 -19.90 -30.35 30.14
CA LEU A 583 -18.88 -29.73 29.31
C LEU A 583 -18.48 -30.61 28.12
N ALA A 584 -17.99 -31.81 28.42
CA ALA A 584 -17.44 -32.71 27.42
C ALA A 584 -17.63 -34.19 27.78
N THR A 585 -17.49 -35.02 26.76
CA THR A 585 -17.34 -36.47 26.87
C THR A 585 -15.91 -36.87 26.49
N LEU A 586 -15.14 -37.38 27.46
CA LEU A 586 -13.83 -37.98 27.26
C LEU A 586 -14.02 -39.45 26.86
N LEU A 587 -13.84 -39.78 25.59
CA LEU A 587 -14.25 -41.06 25.01
C LEU A 587 -13.48 -42.27 25.55
N GLY A 588 -12.20 -42.08 25.90
CA GLY A 588 -11.34 -43.11 26.50
C GLY A 588 -11.70 -43.45 27.94
N LYS A 589 -12.55 -42.64 28.58
CA LYS A 589 -12.83 -42.69 30.03
C LYS A 589 -11.54 -42.76 30.85
N PRO A 590 -10.59 -41.83 30.62
CA PRO A 590 -9.31 -41.86 31.29
C PRO A 590 -9.48 -41.66 32.79
N GLU A 591 -8.43 -41.95 33.55
CA GLU A 591 -8.27 -41.36 34.87
C GLU A 591 -8.22 -39.83 34.71
N LEU A 592 -8.79 -39.11 35.66
CA LEU A 592 -8.78 -37.65 35.67
C LEU A 592 -8.64 -37.18 37.12
N THR A 593 -7.70 -36.29 37.36
CA THR A 593 -7.45 -35.68 38.67
C THR A 593 -7.47 -34.16 38.55
N ALA A 594 -7.51 -33.44 39.68
CA ALA A 594 -7.47 -31.98 39.65
C ALA A 594 -6.21 -31.41 38.96
N SER A 595 -5.10 -32.15 38.94
CA SER A 595 -3.86 -31.73 38.27
C SER A 595 -3.94 -31.71 36.75
N ASP A 596 -4.90 -32.40 36.16
CA ASP A 596 -5.18 -32.39 34.72
C ASP A 596 -5.96 -31.14 34.29
N LEU A 597 -6.47 -30.35 35.26
CA LEU A 597 -7.27 -29.16 35.00
C LEU A 597 -6.51 -27.88 35.36
N LEU A 598 -6.60 -26.91 34.47
CA LEU A 598 -6.01 -25.59 34.62
C LEU A 598 -7.11 -24.54 34.43
N VAL A 599 -7.21 -23.59 35.35
CA VAL A 599 -8.10 -22.43 35.21
C VAL A 599 -7.24 -21.28 34.70
N VAL A 600 -7.51 -20.80 33.49
CA VAL A 600 -6.66 -19.83 32.78
C VAL A 600 -7.23 -18.42 32.75
#